data_AF-A0A1V3WEJ4-F1
#
_entry.id   AF-A0A1V3WEJ4-F1
#
_cell.length_a   1.000
_cell.length_b   1.000
_cell.length_c   1.000
_cell.angle_alpha   90.00
_cell.angle_beta   90.00
_cell.angle_gamma   90.00
#
_symmetry.space_group_name_H-M   'P 1'
#
loop_
_entity.id
_entity.type
_entity.pdbx_description
1 polymer ?
#
loop_
_entity_poly.entity_id
_entity_poly.type
_entity_poly.pdbx_seq_one_letter_code
_entity_poly.pdbx_strand_id
1 'polypeptide(L)'
;MRKPGEPPLSNAAAAEAITKATGVSISSAYIWQLRNGIKTNPTVQHLRAIADFFGVPASYLIDRDADQHMEAQLGLMQALRDGGVRDLAMRTAGLTPEAISSLAAMVDQVRKLHDLPPVPPGEWANHDDL
;
A
#
# COMPACT_ATOMS: atom_id res chain seq x y z
N MET A 1 3.31 -3.69 -12.36
CA MET A 1 3.23 -2.69 -11.27
C MET A 1 2.94 -1.32 -11.87
N ARG A 2 1.97 -0.59 -11.29
CA ARG A 2 1.54 0.75 -11.74
C ARG A 2 2.64 1.80 -11.52
N LYS A 3 2.80 2.76 -12.44
CA LYS A 3 3.73 3.88 -12.28
C LYS A 3 3.22 4.87 -11.19
N PRO A 4 4.12 5.55 -10.46
CA PRO A 4 3.72 6.60 -9.54
C PRO A 4 2.94 7.71 -10.27
N GLY A 5 1.79 8.13 -9.73
CA GLY A 5 0.97 9.23 -10.27
C GLY A 5 -0.10 8.86 -11.31
N GLU A 6 -0.11 7.64 -11.85
CA GLU A 6 -1.23 7.15 -12.67
C GLU A 6 -2.52 7.10 -11.81
N PRO A 7 -3.76 7.18 -12.34
CA PRO A 7 -5.02 7.01 -11.59
C PRO A 7 -5.40 5.52 -11.39
N PRO A 8 -6.13 5.13 -10.32
CA PRO A 8 -6.49 3.73 -10.05
C PRO A 8 -7.12 3.06 -11.27
N LEU A 9 -6.86 1.76 -11.46
CA LEU A 9 -7.50 1.04 -12.57
C LEU A 9 -9.01 1.17 -12.47
N SER A 10 -9.65 1.53 -13.59
CA SER A 10 -11.10 1.45 -13.73
C SER A 10 -11.57 0.01 -13.49
N ASN A 11 -12.84 -0.18 -13.16
CA ASN A 11 -13.37 -1.52 -12.91
C ASN A 11 -13.20 -2.42 -14.15
N ALA A 12 -13.39 -1.86 -15.34
CA ALA A 12 -13.20 -2.57 -16.61
C ALA A 12 -11.73 -2.96 -16.83
N ALA A 13 -10.80 -2.01 -16.65
CA ALA A 13 -9.38 -2.27 -16.83
C ALA A 13 -8.85 -3.29 -15.81
N ALA A 14 -9.31 -3.23 -14.56
CA ALA A 14 -8.96 -4.21 -13.54
C ALA A 14 -9.48 -5.61 -13.89
N ALA A 15 -10.75 -5.72 -14.26
CA ALA A 15 -11.38 -6.99 -14.62
C ALA A 15 -10.69 -7.67 -15.82
N GLU A 16 -10.40 -6.90 -16.87
CA GLU A 16 -9.68 -7.37 -18.05
C GLU A 16 -8.26 -7.82 -17.69
N ALA A 17 -7.52 -6.99 -16.94
CA ALA A 17 -6.15 -7.29 -16.59
C ALA A 17 -6.01 -8.53 -15.68
N ILE A 18 -6.90 -8.70 -14.69
CA ILE A 18 -6.93 -9.90 -13.84
C ILE A 18 -7.27 -11.13 -14.67
N THR A 19 -8.30 -11.06 -15.53
CA THR A 19 -8.70 -12.19 -16.39
C THR A 19 -7.57 -12.61 -17.31
N LYS A 20 -6.88 -11.64 -17.92
CA LYS A 20 -5.73 -11.91 -18.81
C LYS A 20 -4.54 -12.52 -18.07
N ALA A 21 -4.26 -12.07 -16.85
CA ALA A 21 -3.12 -12.53 -16.08
C ALA A 21 -3.33 -13.91 -15.46
N THR A 22 -4.56 -14.24 -15.05
CA THR A 22 -4.85 -15.42 -14.22
C THR A 22 -5.71 -16.48 -14.91
N GLY A 23 -6.35 -16.14 -16.04
CA GLY A 23 -7.33 -16.99 -16.71
C GLY A 23 -8.68 -17.09 -15.98
N VAL A 24 -8.83 -16.47 -14.81
CA VAL A 24 -10.09 -16.47 -14.05
C VAL A 24 -10.97 -15.33 -14.54
N SER A 25 -12.14 -15.67 -15.09
CA SER A 25 -13.09 -14.68 -15.60
C SER A 25 -13.67 -13.83 -14.47
N ILE A 26 -13.46 -12.51 -14.58
CA ILE A 26 -13.99 -11.50 -13.67
C ILE A 26 -14.64 -10.38 -14.50
N SER A 27 -15.84 -9.94 -14.11
CA SER A 27 -16.54 -8.85 -14.79
C SER A 27 -16.27 -7.49 -14.12
N SER A 28 -16.36 -6.42 -14.92
CA SER A 28 -16.28 -5.03 -14.42
C SER A 28 -17.32 -4.76 -13.31
N ALA A 29 -18.55 -5.25 -13.49
CA ALA A 29 -19.62 -5.11 -12.51
C ALA A 29 -19.28 -5.82 -11.18
N TYR A 30 -18.64 -6.99 -11.24
CA TYR A 30 -18.22 -7.72 -10.05
C TYR A 30 -17.14 -6.94 -9.27
N ILE A 31 -16.13 -6.37 -9.95
CA ILE A 31 -15.13 -5.50 -9.30
C ILE A 31 -15.80 -4.30 -8.62
N TRP A 32 -16.78 -3.68 -9.27
CA TRP A 32 -17.54 -2.59 -8.66
C TRP A 32 -18.30 -3.05 -7.40
N GLN A 33 -18.96 -4.21 -7.45
CA GLN A 33 -19.66 -4.76 -6.28
C GLN A 33 -18.72 -5.05 -5.10
N LEU A 34 -17.51 -5.56 -5.37
CA LEU A 34 -16.50 -5.80 -4.33
C LEU A 34 -16.03 -4.47 -3.70
N ARG A 35 -15.68 -3.48 -4.53
CA ARG A 35 -15.19 -2.17 -4.07
C ARG A 35 -16.20 -1.40 -3.22
N ASN A 36 -17.50 -1.57 -3.49
CA ASN A 36 -18.57 -0.91 -2.74
C ASN A 36 -19.14 -1.78 -1.60
N GLY A 37 -18.56 -2.95 -1.33
CA GLY A 37 -19.03 -3.85 -0.28
C GLY A 37 -20.41 -4.47 -0.54
N ILE A 38 -20.93 -4.41 -1.78
CA ILE A 38 -22.20 -5.05 -2.15
C ILE A 38 -22.03 -6.57 -2.21
N LYS A 39 -20.89 -7.03 -2.72
CA LYS A 39 -20.49 -8.44 -2.66
C LYS A 39 -19.38 -8.58 -1.63
N THR A 40 -19.68 -9.23 -0.52
CA THR A 40 -18.75 -9.41 0.61
C THR A 40 -18.23 -10.84 0.76
N ASN A 41 -18.86 -11.81 0.07
CA ASN A 41 -18.45 -13.21 0.09
C ASN A 41 -18.09 -13.70 -1.33
N PRO A 42 -16.93 -13.26 -1.88
CA PRO A 42 -16.38 -13.78 -3.13
C PRO A 42 -15.87 -15.22 -2.99
N THR A 43 -15.69 -15.91 -4.11
CA THR A 43 -15.11 -17.26 -4.09
C THR A 43 -13.61 -17.18 -3.81
N VAL A 44 -13.05 -18.24 -3.21
CA VAL A 44 -11.59 -18.35 -2.99
C VAL A 44 -10.82 -18.25 -4.32
N GLN A 45 -11.38 -18.76 -5.41
CA GLN A 45 -10.77 -18.66 -6.74
C GLN A 45 -10.67 -17.19 -7.20
N HIS A 46 -11.71 -16.40 -7.00
CA HIS A 46 -11.69 -14.97 -7.32
C HIS A 46 -10.72 -14.20 -6.43
N LEU A 47 -10.68 -14.50 -5.14
CA LEU A 47 -9.75 -13.86 -4.21
C LEU A 47 -8.29 -14.15 -4.59
N ARG A 48 -7.95 -15.40 -4.90
CA ARG A 48 -6.61 -15.77 -5.37
C ARG A 48 -6.23 -15.04 -6.66
N ALA A 49 -7.13 -15.02 -7.66
CA ALA A 49 -6.87 -14.32 -8.91
C ALA A 49 -6.61 -12.81 -8.71
N ILE A 50 -7.36 -12.17 -7.81
CA ILE A 50 -7.14 -10.76 -7.46
C ILE A 50 -5.78 -10.60 -6.76
N ALA A 51 -5.48 -11.44 -5.78
CA ALA A 51 -4.23 -11.40 -5.02
C ALA A 51 -3.00 -11.58 -5.93
N ASP A 52 -3.03 -12.59 -6.81
CA ASP A 52 -1.97 -12.90 -7.77
C ASP A 52 -1.72 -11.72 -8.72
N PHE A 53 -2.79 -11.08 -9.20
CA PHE A 53 -2.67 -9.91 -10.08
C PHE A 53 -2.01 -8.71 -9.39
N PHE A 54 -2.34 -8.47 -8.11
CA PHE A 54 -1.77 -7.36 -7.35
C PHE A 54 -0.41 -7.70 -6.70
N GLY A 55 0.00 -8.96 -6.73
CA GLY A 55 1.26 -9.43 -6.15
C GLY A 55 1.24 -9.46 -4.62
N VAL A 56 0.07 -9.71 -4.03
CA VAL A 56 -0.09 -9.89 -2.58
C VAL A 56 -0.48 -11.34 -2.25
N PRO A 57 -0.16 -11.86 -1.05
CA PRO A 57 -0.64 -13.16 -0.61
C PRO A 57 -2.18 -13.20 -0.55
N ALA A 58 -2.81 -14.33 -0.90
CA ALA A 58 -4.27 -14.45 -0.81
C ALA A 58 -4.80 -14.32 0.64
N SER A 59 -3.99 -14.68 1.64
CA SER A 59 -4.28 -14.46 3.06
C SER A 59 -4.57 -13.00 3.38
N TYR A 60 -3.90 -12.05 2.72
CA TYR A 60 -4.16 -10.61 2.90
C TYR A 60 -5.61 -10.21 2.57
N LEU A 61 -6.30 -10.96 1.70
CA LEU A 61 -7.71 -10.70 1.35
C LEU A 61 -8.71 -11.57 2.14
N ILE A 62 -8.23 -12.59 2.86
CA ILE A 62 -9.06 -13.61 3.52
C ILE A 62 -9.04 -13.44 5.05
N ASP A 63 -7.86 -13.19 5.60
CA ASP A 63 -7.63 -13.13 7.02
C ASP A 63 -8.18 -11.81 7.58
N ARG A 64 -8.83 -11.91 8.74
CA ARG A 64 -9.40 -10.73 9.42
C ARG A 64 -8.36 -9.87 10.10
N ASP A 65 -7.22 -10.48 10.45
CA ASP A 65 -6.07 -9.79 11.00
C ASP A 65 -5.21 -9.38 9.80
N ALA A 66 -5.39 -8.12 9.36
CA ALA A 66 -4.55 -7.56 8.32
C ALA A 66 -3.09 -7.73 8.72
N ASP A 67 -2.29 -8.32 7.84
CA ASP A 67 -0.84 -8.44 8.04
C ASP A 67 -0.27 -7.01 8.18
N GLN A 68 0.01 -6.61 9.42
CA GLN A 68 0.43 -5.25 9.76
C GLN A 68 1.71 -4.86 9.04
N HIS A 69 2.57 -5.85 8.78
CA HIS A 69 3.80 -5.65 8.03
C HIS A 69 3.50 -5.39 6.54
N MET A 70 2.55 -6.13 5.94
CA MET A 70 2.08 -5.86 4.59
C MET A 70 1.43 -4.47 4.47
N GLU A 71 0.58 -4.09 5.43
CA GLU A 71 -0.03 -2.75 5.47
C GLU A 71 1.03 -1.65 5.57
N ALA A 72 2.04 -1.82 6.43
CA ALA A 72 3.15 -0.87 6.55
C ALA A 72 3.94 -0.74 5.25
N GLN A 73 4.22 -1.86 4.56
CA GLN A 73 4.90 -1.84 3.26
C GLN A 73 4.06 -1.14 2.19
N LEU A 74 2.76 -1.44 2.08
CA LEU A 74 1.85 -0.79 1.14
C LEU A 74 1.73 0.71 1.43
N GLY A 75 1.64 1.09 2.71
CA GLY A 75 1.64 2.47 3.17
C GLY A 75 2.92 3.22 2.78
N LEU A 76 4.09 2.60 2.97
CA LEU A 76 5.37 3.16 2.55
C LEU A 76 5.42 3.35 1.02
N MET A 77 5.03 2.33 0.25
CA MET A 77 4.97 2.44 -1.21
C MET A 77 4.03 3.55 -1.67
N GLN A 78 2.92 3.77 -0.96
CA GLN A 78 2.00 4.86 -1.24
C GLN A 78 2.62 6.23 -0.89
N ALA A 79 3.27 6.36 0.26
CA ALA A 79 3.95 7.59 0.67
C ALA A 79 5.06 7.97 -0.30
N LEU A 80 5.87 6.99 -0.74
CA LEU A 80 6.90 7.20 -1.74
C LEU A 80 6.35 7.54 -3.12
N ARG A 81 5.05 7.40 -3.41
CA ARG A 81 4.47 7.93 -4.65
C ARG A 81 4.29 9.44 -4.62
N ASP A 82 4.29 10.07 -3.45
CA ASP A 82 4.28 11.53 -3.34
C ASP A 82 5.63 12.11 -3.76
N GLY A 83 5.60 13.14 -4.62
CA GLY A 83 6.81 13.77 -5.15
C GLY A 83 7.58 14.56 -4.10
N GLY A 84 6.87 15.20 -3.17
CA GLY A 84 7.47 15.96 -2.06
C GLY A 84 8.12 15.05 -1.03
N VAL A 85 7.50 13.91 -0.71
CA VAL A 85 8.09 12.90 0.17
C VAL A 85 9.39 12.34 -0.43
N ARG A 86 9.39 12.06 -1.74
CA ARG A 86 10.59 11.61 -2.46
C ARG A 86 11.71 12.65 -2.44
N ASP A 87 11.40 13.91 -2.71
CA ASP A 87 12.39 15.00 -2.69
C ASP A 87 13.01 15.18 -1.29
N LEU A 88 12.18 15.11 -0.24
CA LEU A 88 12.66 15.16 1.14
C LEU A 88 13.62 13.99 1.43
N ALA A 89 13.25 12.75 1.08
CA ALA A 89 14.11 11.58 1.29
C ALA A 89 15.46 11.70 0.57
N MET A 90 15.49 12.25 -0.65
CA MET A 90 16.73 12.49 -1.39
C MET A 90 17.63 13.53 -0.73
N ARG A 91 17.05 14.55 -0.08
CA ARG A 91 17.80 15.59 0.64
C ARG A 91 18.38 15.10 1.96
N THR A 92 17.78 14.08 2.56
CA THR A 92 18.27 13.50 3.82
C THR A 92 19.32 12.42 3.60
N ALA A 93 19.58 12.02 2.34
CA ALA A 93 20.59 11.03 2.01
C ALA A 93 21.99 11.47 2.47
N GLY A 94 22.68 10.62 3.23
CA GLY A 94 24.03 10.88 3.74
C GLY A 94 24.08 11.64 5.08
N LEU A 95 22.93 11.98 5.67
CA LEU A 95 22.88 12.50 7.03
C LEU A 95 23.18 11.39 8.06
N THR A 96 23.69 11.78 9.22
CA THR A 96 23.89 10.83 10.33
C THR A 96 22.55 10.39 10.92
N PRO A 97 22.50 9.22 11.57
CA PRO A 97 21.27 8.74 12.23
C PRO A 97 20.67 9.77 13.19
N GLU A 98 21.49 10.49 13.95
CA GLU A 98 21.04 11.51 14.91
C GLU A 98 20.38 12.71 14.22
N ALA A 99 20.93 13.13 13.07
CA ALA A 99 20.36 14.19 12.26
C ALA A 99 19.01 13.77 11.64
N ILE A 100 18.90 12.51 11.21
CA ILE A 100 17.64 11.92 10.75
C ILE A 100 16.60 11.89 11.88
N SER A 101 16.97 11.44 13.07
CA SER A 101 16.06 11.45 14.23
C SER A 101 15.59 12.85 14.61
N SER A 102 16.49 13.84 14.53
CA SER A 102 16.14 15.24 14.79
C SER A 102 15.15 15.80 13.77
N LEU A 103 15.33 15.46 12.49
CA LEU A 103 14.38 15.81 11.42
C LEU A 103 13.03 15.13 11.61
N ALA A 104 13.01 13.84 11.96
CA ALA A 104 11.77 13.12 12.26
C ALA A 104 10.99 13.78 13.40
N ALA A 105 11.66 14.16 14.48
CA ALA A 105 11.04 14.87 15.61
C ALA A 105 10.44 16.23 15.20
N MET A 106 11.12 16.98 14.31
CA MET A 106 10.58 18.22 13.76
C MET A 106 9.33 17.97 12.89
N VAL A 107 9.35 16.93 12.06
CA VAL A 107 8.17 16.54 11.26
C VAL A 107 7.00 16.17 12.16
N ASP A 108 7.23 15.40 13.22
CA ASP A 108 6.18 15.06 14.20
C ASP A 108 5.57 16.29 14.87
N GLN A 109 6.39 17.30 15.14
CA GLN A 109 5.88 18.55 15.69
C GLN A 109 5.00 19.30 14.70
N VAL A 110 5.39 19.37 13.42
CA VAL A 110 4.55 19.96 12.37
C VAL A 110 3.24 19.19 12.21
N ARG A 111 3.27 17.85 12.26
CA ARG A 111 2.05 17.02 12.21
C ARG A 111 1.08 17.35 13.33
N LYS A 112 1.58 17.48 14.57
CA LYS A 112 0.77 17.87 15.73
C LYS A 112 0.13 19.25 15.55
N LEU A 113 0.86 20.22 15.00
CA LEU A 113 0.31 21.55 14.71
C LEU A 113 -0.83 21.54 13.67
N HIS A 114 -0.86 20.52 12.82
CA HIS A 114 -1.89 20.31 11.81
C HIS A 114 -2.93 19.25 12.19
N ASP A 115 -2.98 18.83 13.47
CA ASP A 115 -3.89 17.78 13.97
C ASP A 115 -3.83 16.46 13.18
N LEU A 116 -2.65 16.14 12.63
CA LEU A 116 -2.43 14.89 11.90
C LEU A 116 -2.08 13.75 12.88
N PRO A 117 -2.51 12.50 12.60
CA PRO A 117 -2.19 11.35 13.45
C PRO A 117 -0.68 11.12 13.53
N PRO A 118 -0.15 10.52 14.61
CA PRO A 118 1.27 10.16 14.66
C PRO A 118 1.61 9.11 13.59
N VAL A 119 2.81 9.17 13.02
CA VAL A 119 3.33 8.07 12.19
C VAL A 119 4.12 7.16 13.13
N PRO A 120 3.71 5.89 13.33
CA PRO A 120 4.51 4.97 14.12
C PRO A 120 5.89 4.78 13.45
N PRO A 121 6.99 4.64 14.22
CA PRO A 121 8.28 4.28 13.66
C PRO A 121 8.12 3.03 12.80
N GLY A 122 8.63 3.05 11.57
CA GLY A 122 8.61 1.85 10.74
C GLY A 122 9.33 0.72 11.48
N GLU A 123 8.67 -0.42 11.69
CA GLU A 123 9.23 -1.59 12.39
C GLU A 123 10.50 -2.16 11.72
N TRP A 124 10.87 -1.66 10.53
CA TRP A 124 12.10 -1.97 9.82
C TRP A 124 13.36 -1.37 10.48
N ALA A 125 13.23 -0.38 11.37
CA ALA A 125 14.37 0.23 12.08
C ALA A 125 15.04 -0.70 13.10
N ASN A 126 14.47 -1.87 13.37
CA ASN A 126 14.97 -2.84 14.35
C ASN A 126 15.65 -4.07 13.72
N HIS A 127 15.86 -4.11 12.40
CA HIS A 127 16.34 -5.30 11.67
C HIS A 127 17.80 -5.21 11.15
N ASP A 128 18.62 -4.32 11.70
CA ASP A 128 20.06 -4.21 11.34
C ASP A 128 21.00 -5.06 12.22
N ASP A 129 20.47 -6.02 12.99
CA ASP A 129 21.26 -6.98 13.79
C ASP A 129 21.02 -8.43 13.33
N LEU A 130 21.62 -8.86 12.21
CA LEU A 130 22.02 -10.25 11.91
C LEU A 130 23.24 -10.30 10.98
#